data_AF-K8EMK8-F1
#
_entry.id   AF-K8EMK8-F1
#
_cell.length_a   1.000
_cell.length_b   1.000
_cell.length_c   1.000
_cell.angle_alpha   90.00
_cell.angle_beta   90.00
_cell.angle_gamma   90.00
#
_symmetry.space_group_name_H-M   'P 1'
#
loop_
_entity.id
_entity.type
_entity.pdbx_description
1 polymer ?
#
loop_
_entity_poly.entity_id
_entity_poly.type
_entity_poly.pdbx_seq_one_letter_code
_entity_poly.pdbx_strand_id
1 'polypeptide(L)'
;MVLVRRCLPSRKAILVGQNVSKDIEWLGLREGEDFKGVVDLCGVWRTWNPKFKTYSVFSQDHLVRRLLKGQLELSEKHCAEGDSVKSMKLFQLWRELHHEPEKLQREKEKLLEGAPEPSFAKRFPTFEGVCMGNRKTCTCGAPFFG
;
A
#
# COMPACT_ATOMS: atom_id res chain seq x y z
N MET A 1 -8.93 -15.49 -15.94
CA MET A 1 -9.77 -15.00 -14.82
C MET A 1 -10.38 -16.10 -13.94
N VAL A 2 -10.34 -17.39 -14.31
CA VAL A 2 -11.00 -18.50 -13.59
C VAL A 2 -10.19 -19.05 -12.38
N LEU A 3 -8.88 -18.81 -12.33
CA LEU A 3 -7.97 -19.45 -11.35
C LEU A 3 -8.15 -18.93 -9.91
N VAL A 4 -8.17 -17.61 -9.69
CA VAL A 4 -8.23 -17.04 -8.33
C VAL A 4 -9.52 -17.45 -7.61
N ARG A 5 -10.68 -17.36 -8.28
CA ARG A 5 -11.97 -17.77 -7.69
C ARG A 5 -12.00 -19.24 -7.27
N ARG A 6 -11.28 -20.13 -7.98
CA ARG A 6 -11.15 -21.55 -7.62
C ARG A 6 -10.24 -21.79 -6.42
N CYS A 7 -9.27 -20.92 -6.19
CA CYS A 7 -8.33 -21.01 -5.06
C CYS A 7 -8.89 -20.38 -3.79
N LEU A 8 -9.89 -19.50 -3.88
CA LEU A 8 -10.51 -18.90 -2.71
C LEU A 8 -11.40 -19.94 -2.00
N PRO A 9 -11.22 -20.18 -0.70
CA PRO A 9 -12.20 -20.92 0.09
C PRO A 9 -13.47 -20.07 0.15
N SER A 10 -14.37 -20.34 -0.80
CA SER A 10 -15.51 -19.51 -1.15
C SER A 10 -16.30 -19.06 0.09
N ARG A 11 -16.69 -17.77 0.12
CA ARG A 11 -17.49 -17.10 1.17
C ARG A 11 -16.93 -17.09 2.60
N LYS A 12 -15.73 -17.64 2.84
CA LYS A 12 -15.08 -17.60 4.16
C LYS A 12 -13.79 -16.78 4.18
N ALA A 13 -13.14 -16.63 3.02
CA ALA A 13 -11.89 -15.91 2.91
C ALA A 13 -12.03 -14.42 3.24
N ILE A 14 -11.05 -13.87 3.96
CA ILE A 14 -10.84 -12.42 4.07
C ILE A 14 -9.61 -12.10 3.22
N LEU A 15 -9.77 -11.17 2.27
CA LEU A 15 -8.67 -10.72 1.43
C LEU A 15 -7.89 -9.63 2.15
N VAL A 16 -6.57 -9.76 2.15
CA VAL A 16 -5.66 -8.82 2.84
C VAL A 16 -4.60 -8.38 1.86
N GLY A 17 -4.36 -7.06 1.78
CA GLY A 17 -3.31 -6.53 0.93
C GLY A 17 -3.19 -5.01 0.99
N GLN A 18 -2.14 -4.49 0.36
CA GLN A 18 -1.93 -3.05 0.24
C GLN A 18 -2.75 -2.49 -0.93
N ASN A 19 -3.75 -1.65 -0.65
CA ASN A 19 -4.65 -1.09 -1.68
C ASN A 19 -5.37 -2.19 -2.50
N VAL A 20 -5.66 -3.32 -1.85
CA VAL A 20 -6.18 -4.56 -2.45
C VAL A 20 -7.52 -4.39 -3.18
N SER A 21 -8.23 -3.31 -2.88
CA SER A 21 -9.46 -2.91 -3.58
C SER A 21 -9.24 -2.81 -5.10
N LYS A 22 -8.05 -2.39 -5.55
CA LYS A 22 -7.71 -2.30 -6.97
C LYS A 22 -7.55 -3.68 -7.63
N ASP A 23 -6.91 -4.62 -6.94
CA ASP A 23 -6.79 -5.99 -7.42
C ASP A 23 -8.16 -6.68 -7.50
N ILE A 24 -9.03 -6.45 -6.51
CA ILE A 24 -10.41 -6.95 -6.50
C ILE A 24 -11.20 -6.44 -7.71
N GLU A 25 -11.10 -5.13 -7.98
CA GLU A 25 -11.72 -4.48 -9.13
C GLU A 25 -11.22 -5.07 -10.45
N TRP A 26 -9.90 -5.17 -10.63
CA TRP A 26 -9.27 -5.74 -11.83
C TRP A 26 -9.63 -7.20 -12.05
N LEU A 27 -9.78 -7.96 -10.98
CA LEU A 27 -10.14 -9.38 -11.03
C LEU A 27 -11.67 -9.61 -11.09
N GLY A 28 -12.48 -8.54 -11.02
CA GLY A 28 -13.94 -8.63 -10.99
C GLY A 28 -14.46 -9.52 -9.87
N LEU A 29 -13.80 -9.53 -8.71
CA LEU A 29 -14.25 -10.31 -7.55
C LEU A 29 -15.35 -9.56 -6.80
N ARG A 30 -16.33 -10.29 -6.28
CA ARG A 30 -17.47 -9.72 -5.54
C ARG A 30 -17.47 -10.16 -4.08
N GLU A 31 -17.45 -9.19 -3.18
CA GLU A 31 -17.61 -9.43 -1.73
C GLU A 31 -18.99 -10.03 -1.44
N GLY A 32 -19.06 -10.98 -0.50
CA GLY A 32 -20.26 -11.76 -0.18
C GLY A 32 -20.49 -12.95 -1.12
N GLU A 33 -19.93 -12.93 -2.34
CA GLU A 33 -20.03 -14.03 -3.30
C GLU A 33 -18.73 -14.85 -3.38
N ASP A 34 -17.64 -14.19 -3.77
CA ASP A 34 -16.33 -14.82 -4.01
C ASP A 34 -15.51 -14.90 -2.70
N PHE A 35 -15.66 -13.92 -1.81
CA PHE A 35 -14.97 -13.83 -0.52
C PHE A 35 -15.86 -13.13 0.53
N LYS A 36 -15.48 -13.18 1.81
CA LYS A 36 -16.30 -12.67 2.94
C LYS A 36 -16.08 -11.18 3.22
N GLY A 37 -14.85 -10.70 3.07
CA GLY A 37 -14.52 -9.30 3.30
C GLY A 37 -13.07 -8.96 3.02
N VAL A 38 -12.70 -7.71 3.28
CA VAL A 38 -11.41 -7.12 2.93
C VAL A 38 -10.76 -6.43 4.13
N VAL A 39 -9.45 -6.59 4.26
CA VAL A 39 -8.61 -5.72 5.10
C VAL A 39 -7.61 -5.02 4.21
N ASP A 40 -7.88 -3.74 3.92
CA ASP A 40 -6.98 -2.90 3.14
C ASP A 40 -5.93 -2.27 4.06
N LEU A 41 -4.67 -2.68 3.89
CA LEU A 41 -3.55 -2.22 4.70
C LEU A 41 -3.25 -0.74 4.50
N CYS A 42 -3.62 -0.16 3.35
CA CYS A 42 -3.51 1.28 3.13
C CYS A 42 -4.42 2.05 4.10
N GLY A 43 -5.66 1.57 4.28
CA GLY A 43 -6.62 2.13 5.23
C GLY A 43 -6.24 1.88 6.68
N VAL A 44 -5.70 0.70 6.99
CA VAL A 44 -5.26 0.33 8.34
C VAL A 44 -4.09 1.20 8.81
N TRP A 45 -3.08 1.38 7.97
CA TRP A 45 -1.84 2.08 8.32
C TRP A 45 -1.82 3.57 7.98
N ARG A 46 -2.88 4.13 7.41
CA ARG A 46 -2.96 5.59 7.23
C ARG A 46 -2.87 6.31 8.57
N THR A 47 -2.20 7.45 8.56
CA THR A 47 -1.96 8.28 9.74
C THR A 47 -2.40 9.70 9.48
N TRP A 48 -3.12 10.31 10.43
CA TRP A 48 -3.43 11.73 10.35
C TRP A 48 -2.15 12.56 10.38
N ASN A 49 -1.95 13.38 9.36
CA ASN A 49 -0.77 14.23 9.23
C ASN A 49 -1.14 15.67 9.59
N PRO A 50 -0.74 16.18 10.78
CA PRO A 50 -1.11 17.52 11.24
C PRO A 50 -0.53 18.63 10.36
N LYS A 51 0.62 18.39 9.70
CA LYS A 51 1.25 19.36 8.80
C LYS A 51 0.39 19.66 7.58
N PHE A 52 -0.25 18.63 7.02
CA PHE A 52 -1.06 18.74 5.81
C PHE A 52 -2.57 18.70 6.07
N LYS A 53 -2.97 18.54 7.33
CA LYS A 53 -4.38 18.42 7.76
C LYS A 53 -5.16 17.38 6.95
N THR A 54 -4.52 16.24 6.69
CA THR A 54 -5.10 15.13 5.92
C THR A 54 -4.47 13.81 6.35
N TYR A 55 -5.04 12.68 5.93
CA TYR A 55 -4.43 11.37 6.13
C TYR A 55 -3.30 11.14 5.14
N SER A 56 -2.10 10.87 5.65
CA SER A 56 -1.00 10.32 4.87
C SER A 56 -1.20 8.83 4.67
N VAL A 57 -1.08 8.41 3.41
CA VAL A 57 -0.97 7.01 2.99
C VAL A 57 0.48 6.72 2.63
N PHE A 58 0.91 5.48 2.85
CA PHE A 58 2.30 5.08 2.69
C PHE A 58 2.40 3.93 1.70
N SER A 59 3.52 3.86 0.96
CA SER A 59 3.82 2.69 0.13
C SER A 59 4.08 1.46 1.01
N GLN A 60 3.87 0.27 0.46
CA GLN A 60 4.12 -0.97 1.17
C GLN A 60 5.58 -1.06 1.65
N ASP A 61 6.54 -0.69 0.79
CA ASP A 61 7.95 -0.72 1.15
C ASP A 61 8.30 0.29 2.25
N HIS A 62 7.66 1.48 2.28
CA HIS A 62 7.82 2.41 3.39
C HIS A 62 7.33 1.80 4.70
N LEU A 63 6.18 1.14 4.69
CA LEU A 63 5.66 0.42 5.86
C LEU A 63 6.63 -0.66 6.32
N VAL A 64 7.13 -1.51 5.42
CA VAL A 64 8.09 -2.57 5.75
C VAL A 64 9.38 -1.98 6.34
N ARG A 65 9.97 -0.95 5.71
CA ARG A 65 11.21 -0.31 6.21
C ARG A 65 11.05 0.34 7.58
N ARG A 66 9.87 0.85 7.90
CA ARG A 66 9.67 1.59 9.15
C ARG A 66 9.22 0.66 10.28
N LEU A 67 8.36 -0.31 9.98
CA LEU A 67 7.68 -1.15 10.97
C LEU A 67 8.31 -2.54 11.14
N LEU A 68 8.89 -3.10 10.08
CA LEU A 68 9.40 -4.48 10.06
C LEU A 68 10.92 -4.53 9.87
N LYS A 69 11.63 -3.52 10.37
CA LYS A 69 13.09 -3.34 10.20
C LYS A 69 13.85 -4.64 10.45
N GLY A 70 14.63 -5.06 9.45
CA GLY A 70 15.49 -6.25 9.55
C GLY A 70 14.76 -7.60 9.49
N GLN A 71 13.44 -7.63 9.28
CA GLN A 71 12.67 -8.88 9.18
C GLN A 71 12.47 -9.36 7.74
N LEU A 72 12.61 -8.47 6.77
CA LEU A 72 12.35 -8.74 5.35
C LEU A 72 13.40 -8.03 4.50
N GLU A 73 13.99 -8.77 3.56
CA GLU A 73 14.78 -8.20 2.48
C GLU A 73 13.86 -7.48 1.49
N LEU A 74 14.19 -6.23 1.17
CA LEU A 74 13.47 -5.48 0.15
C LEU A 74 14.17 -5.70 -1.19
N SER A 75 13.51 -6.48 -2.05
CA SER A 75 13.93 -6.57 -3.45
C SER A 75 13.53 -5.31 -4.21
N GLU A 76 14.42 -4.81 -5.06
CA GLU A 76 14.11 -3.75 -6.03
C GLU A 76 13.15 -4.22 -7.13
N LYS A 77 12.99 -5.55 -7.30
CA LYS A 77 12.03 -6.13 -8.25
C LYS A 77 10.74 -6.50 -7.53
N HIS A 78 9.63 -5.90 -7.98
CA HIS A 78 8.30 -6.28 -7.52
C HIS A 78 7.92 -7.66 -8.05
N CYS A 79 7.46 -8.52 -7.15
CA CYS A 79 6.81 -9.78 -7.50
C CYS A 79 5.62 -10.01 -6.57
N ALA A 80 4.51 -10.50 -7.13
CA ALA A 80 3.25 -10.65 -6.40
C ALA A 80 3.39 -11.54 -5.15
N GLU A 81 4.23 -12.57 -5.22
CA GLU A 81 4.52 -13.44 -4.08
C GLU A 81 5.19 -12.67 -2.94
N GLY A 82 6.30 -11.96 -3.21
CA GLY A 82 7.00 -11.16 -2.20
C GLY A 82 6.11 -10.06 -1.60
N ASP A 83 5.30 -9.40 -2.42
CA ASP A 83 4.38 -8.35 -1.96
C ASP A 83 3.21 -8.93 -1.14
N SER A 84 2.80 -10.17 -1.40
CA SER A 84 1.83 -10.88 -0.55
C SER A 84 2.42 -11.22 0.83
N VAL A 85 3.68 -11.64 0.89
CA VAL A 85 4.39 -11.92 2.16
C VAL A 85 4.52 -10.65 3.01
N LYS A 86 4.93 -9.53 2.39
CA LYS A 86 4.98 -8.22 3.05
C LYS A 86 3.61 -7.83 3.62
N SER A 87 2.54 -8.00 2.84
CA SER A 87 1.16 -7.71 3.29
C SER A 87 0.78 -8.52 4.51
N MET A 88 1.03 -9.82 4.50
CA MET A 88 0.67 -10.69 5.61
C MET A 88 1.48 -10.39 6.88
N LYS A 89 2.76 -10.01 6.77
CA LYS A 89 3.57 -9.57 7.91
C LYS A 89 3.09 -8.25 8.50
N LEU A 90 2.74 -7.28 7.66
CA LEU A 90 2.14 -6.01 8.11
C LEU A 90 0.78 -6.22 8.77
N PHE A 91 -0.04 -7.13 8.22
CA PHE A 91 -1.32 -7.50 8.82
C PHE A 91 -1.14 -8.16 10.18
N GLN A 92 -0.18 -9.08 10.31
CA GLN A 92 0.14 -9.72 11.58
C GLN A 92 0.54 -8.68 12.63
N LEU A 93 1.45 -7.77 12.29
CA LEU A 93 1.85 -6.69 13.19
C LEU A 93 0.64 -5.83 13.61
N TRP A 94 -0.23 -5.48 12.66
CA TRP A 94 -1.44 -4.73 13.01
C TRP A 94 -2.33 -5.51 13.97
N ARG A 95 -2.53 -6.83 13.74
CA ARG A 95 -3.34 -7.66 14.62
C ARG A 95 -2.79 -7.72 16.05
N GLU A 96 -1.48 -7.79 16.21
CA GLU A 96 -0.82 -7.75 17.52
C GLU A 96 -1.03 -6.40 18.21
N LEU A 97 -0.98 -5.30 17.46
CA LEU A 97 -1.07 -3.94 18.01
C LEU A 97 -2.48 -3.38 18.16
N HIS A 98 -3.49 -3.90 17.44
CA HIS A 98 -4.80 -3.22 17.35
C HIS A 98 -5.58 -3.22 18.67
N HIS A 99 -5.26 -4.14 19.58
CA HIS A 99 -5.80 -4.17 20.93
C HIS A 99 -5.08 -3.18 21.88
N GLU A 100 -3.97 -2.59 21.45
CA GLU A 100 -3.13 -1.67 22.20
C GLU A 100 -3.06 -0.30 21.49
N PRO A 101 -4.12 0.53 21.57
CA PRO A 101 -4.28 1.71 20.73
C PRO A 101 -3.12 2.71 20.85
N GLU A 102 -2.55 2.86 22.05
CA GLU A 102 -1.39 3.73 22.26
C GLU A 102 -0.13 3.23 21.56
N LYS A 103 0.13 1.90 21.58
CA LYS A 103 1.26 1.32 20.85
C LYS A 103 1.05 1.46 19.35
N LEU A 104 -0.14 1.15 18.85
CA LEU A 104 -0.48 1.32 17.44
C LEU A 104 -0.29 2.77 17.00
N GLN A 105 -0.74 3.73 17.81
CA GLN A 105 -0.59 5.15 17.50
C GLN A 105 0.89 5.58 17.45
N ARG A 106 1.73 5.11 18.39
CA ARG A 106 3.18 5.35 18.36
C ARG A 106 3.84 4.80 17.10
N GLU A 107 3.48 3.58 16.66
CA GLU A 107 4.00 3.04 15.41
C GLU A 107 3.55 3.85 14.19
N LYS A 108 2.30 4.32 14.18
CA LYS A 108 1.77 5.20 13.13
C LYS A 108 2.47 6.55 13.06
N GLU A 109 2.89 7.11 14.19
CA GLU A 109 3.65 8.36 14.25
C GLU A 109 5.05 8.21 13.63
N LYS A 110 5.74 7.09 13.88
CA LYS A 110 7.04 6.77 13.25
C LYS A 110 6.99 6.73 11.73
N LEU A 111 5.81 6.48 11.14
CA LEU A 111 5.61 6.51 9.68
C LEU A 111 5.72 7.93 9.13
N LEU A 112 5.29 8.94 9.88
CA LEU A 112 5.35 10.36 9.50
C LEU A 112 6.76 10.95 9.62
N GLU A 113 7.56 10.45 10.56
CA GLU A 113 8.95 10.87 10.75
C GLU A 113 9.88 10.41 9.62
N GLY A 114 9.50 9.33 8.92
CA GLY A 114 10.28 8.82 7.80
C GLY A 114 10.24 9.78 6.61
N ALA A 115 11.40 10.12 6.06
CA ALA A 115 11.45 10.85 4.79
C ALA A 115 10.69 10.05 3.72
N PRO A 116 9.72 10.65 3.02
CA PRO A 116 9.00 9.95 1.97
C PRO A 116 9.97 9.61 0.84
N GLU A 117 9.94 8.36 0.38
CA GLU A 117 10.69 8.00 -0.82
C GLU A 117 10.21 8.83 -2.02
N PRO A 118 11.14 9.26 -2.90
CA PRO A 118 10.74 9.93 -4.11
C PRO A 118 9.90 8.98 -4.96
N SER A 119 8.70 9.43 -5.33
CA SER A 119 7.82 8.68 -6.23
C SER A 119 8.53 8.40 -7.57
N PHE A 120 8.03 7.43 -8.33
CA PHE A 120 8.56 7.11 -9.65
C PHE A 120 8.71 8.36 -10.54
N ALA A 121 7.67 9.20 -10.62
CA ALA A 121 7.70 10.46 -11.39
C ALA A 121 8.67 11.52 -10.82
N LYS A 122 9.05 11.45 -9.54
CA LYS A 122 10.12 12.28 -8.97
C LYS A 122 11.51 11.75 -9.32
N ARG A 123 11.67 10.42 -9.38
CA ARG A 123 12.94 9.75 -9.76
C ARG A 123 13.19 9.82 -11.25
N PHE A 124 12.14 9.71 -12.06
CA PHE A 124 12.16 9.67 -13.51
C PHE A 124 11.20 10.73 -14.06
N PRO A 125 11.64 12.00 -14.19
CA PRO A 125 10.83 13.07 -14.79
C PRO A 125 10.33 12.76 -16.21
N THR A 126 11.09 11.94 -16.93
CA THR A 126 10.78 11.36 -18.23
C THR A 126 10.99 9.85 -18.16
N PHE A 127 10.08 9.08 -18.75
CA PHE A 127 10.18 7.63 -18.86
C PHE A 127 9.74 7.20 -20.26
N GLU A 128 10.58 6.43 -20.95
CA GLU A 128 10.34 5.97 -22.34
C GLU A 128 9.98 7.13 -23.31
N GLY A 129 10.60 8.30 -23.13
CA GLY A 129 10.34 9.50 -23.95
C GLY A 129 9.08 10.28 -23.58
N VAL A 130 8.30 9.80 -22.61
CA VAL A 130 7.08 10.45 -22.12
C VAL A 130 7.37 11.25 -20.85
N CYS A 131 6.89 12.49 -20.79
CA CYS A 131 6.99 13.32 -19.58
C CYS A 131 6.01 12.83 -18.51
N MET A 132 6.51 12.61 -17.29
CA MET A 132 5.74 12.08 -16.16
C MET A 132 4.91 13.15 -15.42
N GLY A 133 4.86 14.39 -15.92
CA GLY A 133 3.97 15.43 -15.40
C GLY A 133 4.24 15.83 -13.95
N ASN A 134 5.49 15.81 -13.50
CA ASN A 134 5.84 16.33 -12.16
C ASN A 134 6.00 17.85 -12.21
N ARG A 135 5.24 18.60 -11.39
CA ARG A 135 5.21 20.08 -11.38
C ARG A 135 6.58 20.77 -11.38
N LYS A 136 7.58 20.18 -10.74
CA LYS A 136 8.93 20.79 -10.65
C LYS A 136 9.83 20.49 -11.84
N THR A 137 9.54 19.42 -12.59
CA THR A 137 10.45 18.87 -13.61
C THR A 137 9.74 18.60 -14.94
N CYS A 138 8.51 19.11 -15.10
CA CYS A 138 7.72 18.93 -16.31
C CYS A 138 8.31 19.75 -17.47
N THR A 139 8.44 19.13 -18.63
CA THR A 139 8.98 19.75 -19.85
C THR A 139 8.01 19.69 -21.03
N CYS A 140 6.85 19.02 -20.89
CA CYS A 140 5.91 18.83 -22.00
C CYS A 140 4.86 19.93 -22.15
N GLY A 141 4.77 20.88 -21.21
CA GLY A 141 3.82 22.00 -21.27
C GLY A 141 2.34 21.62 -21.06
N ALA A 142 2.03 20.36 -20.73
CA ALA A 142 0.68 19.92 -20.44
C ALA A 142 0.10 20.60 -19.18
N PRO A 143 -1.20 20.93 -19.14
CA PRO A 143 -1.83 21.57 -17.99
C PRO A 143 -1.89 20.63 -16.78
N PHE A 144 -1.72 21.18 -15.57
CA PHE A 144 -1.91 20.44 -14.33
C PHE A 144 -3.39 20.53 -13.92
N PHE A 145 -4.09 19.39 -13.93
CA PHE A 145 -5.41 19.31 -13.32
C PHE A 145 -5.25 19.24 -11.80
N GLY A 146 -5.91 20.17 -11.10
CA GLY A 146 -5.83 20.36 -9.65
C GLY A 146 -6.81 19.51 -8.88
#